data_AF-A0A1F9ANE1-F1
#
_entry.id   AF-A0A1F9ANE1-F1
#
_cell.length_a   1.000
_cell.length_b   1.000
_cell.length_c   1.000
_cell.angle_alpha   90.00
_cell.angle_beta   90.00
_cell.angle_gamma   90.00
#
_symmetry.space_group_name_H-M   'P 1'
#
loop_
_entity.id
_entity.type
_entity.pdbx_description
1 polymer ?
#
loop_
_entity_poly.entity_id
_entity_poly.type
_entity_poly.pdbx_seq_one_letter_code
_entity_poly.pdbx_strand_id
1 'polypeptide(L)'
;MPFGKLPLEPRGVGDPMAIAEDVPQQPRQEMAQRQPKVRRRDFEEVDFGFTADQAVAEAKRCLQCSGCCECRVCDTACAEVGAIDHFRGSRRFEFFSPGVIVADDQEMPSGEFQNDEGVYRVGELKKDIMDLLVAGSAAAGRVMAQAKELRTSAVPELTGIQDLSGPATLGVFICTCNGTMAPAGVLERIQALAESLPGVVHADLIFSACHPRGSDRIAAAVKKHRLTRAILASCVCCPLEFECISCNDQRTRPRIHLFDRHGLDRSSFEMINIRDHLRPEVHSEDEILAKAREFLRAALIRTRFMGPLRQGITEIGKNILILGGSEIGLSCALNLDLQGFRVRLVHNGRLKGESQPADRARKPMSSPSLSKSITQVKEAVIEDIRGHIGNFTVAVREGGKRRRWRADIVCLTDENVLPLAIPEDMAGLKKFYRYDFAFFHSPQPGLYRVLPRTLDRVNAFEAGAALAAQVAGAAAEAFLKDHELSPHVDPERCRGCGRCAEICPFHAVTMVPGPHGIYTAEVLRHNCVGCGGCVGRCPVTALDVPYFSNRLLEEIVAGTWAEER
;
A
#
# COMPACT_ATOMS: atom_id res chain seq x y z
N MET A 1 11.14 -32.71 35.67
CA MET A 1 10.61 -33.47 34.52
C MET A 1 11.05 -32.77 33.24
N PRO A 2 11.50 -33.49 32.19
CA PRO A 2 11.73 -32.89 30.88
C PRO A 2 10.39 -32.34 30.37
N PHE A 3 10.41 -31.23 29.65
CA PHE A 3 9.23 -30.55 29.10
C PHE A 3 8.24 -31.57 28.53
N GLY A 4 7.21 -31.85 29.33
CA GLY A 4 6.21 -32.86 29.01
C GLY A 4 5.50 -32.44 27.75
N LYS A 5 5.21 -33.42 26.87
CA LYS A 5 4.24 -33.28 25.80
C LYS A 5 3.06 -32.47 26.34
N LEU A 6 2.80 -31.31 25.73
CA LEU A 6 1.55 -30.59 25.97
C LEU A 6 0.42 -31.60 25.69
N PRO A 7 -0.53 -31.77 26.62
CA PRO A 7 -1.65 -32.68 26.37
C PRO A 7 -2.36 -32.24 25.09
N LEU A 8 -2.72 -33.22 24.25
CA LEU A 8 -3.40 -32.99 22.97
C LEU A 8 -4.78 -32.35 23.16
N GLU A 9 -5.36 -32.47 24.36
CA GLU A 9 -6.59 -31.80 24.74
C GLU A 9 -6.28 -30.66 25.73
N PRO A 10 -6.80 -29.44 25.49
CA PRO A 10 -6.71 -28.36 26.47
C PRO A 10 -7.40 -28.83 27.75
N ARG A 11 -6.70 -28.71 28.89
CA ARG A 11 -7.35 -28.89 30.20
C ARG A 11 -8.36 -27.75 30.32
N GLY A 12 -9.64 -28.07 30.10
CA GLY A 12 -10.73 -27.11 30.26
C GLY A 12 -10.75 -26.48 31.66
N VAL A 13 -11.34 -25.29 31.71
CA VAL A 13 -11.88 -24.51 32.87
C VAL A 13 -11.39 -24.91 34.28
N GLY A 14 -10.84 -23.95 35.04
CA GLY A 14 -11.32 -23.82 36.42
C GLY A 14 -10.39 -23.30 37.50
N ASP A 15 -9.11 -23.64 37.53
CA ASP A 15 -8.23 -23.18 38.64
C ASP A 15 -6.84 -22.80 38.13
N PRO A 16 -6.43 -21.52 38.21
CA PRO A 16 -5.03 -21.18 38.06
C PRO A 16 -4.26 -21.96 39.12
N MET A 17 -3.15 -22.60 38.74
CA MET A 17 -2.24 -23.16 39.74
C MET A 17 -1.81 -22.01 40.65
N ALA A 18 -2.18 -22.08 41.92
CA ALA A 18 -1.68 -21.16 42.93
C ALA A 18 -0.15 -21.23 42.89
N ILE A 19 0.48 -20.10 42.60
CA ILE A 19 1.92 -19.98 42.75
C ILE A 19 2.17 -20.15 44.24
N ALA A 20 2.85 -21.21 44.61
CA ALA A 20 3.08 -21.52 46.01
C ALA A 20 3.84 -20.35 46.66
N GLU A 21 3.46 -19.99 47.90
CA GLU A 21 4.00 -18.81 48.59
C GLU A 21 5.51 -18.92 48.87
N ASP A 22 6.07 -20.12 48.76
CA ASP A 22 7.50 -20.42 48.87
C ASP A 22 8.28 -20.19 47.57
N VAL A 23 7.60 -19.85 46.44
CA VAL A 23 8.26 -19.50 45.19
C VAL A 23 8.97 -18.15 45.32
N PRO A 24 10.31 -18.09 45.14
CA PRO A 24 11.05 -16.84 45.28
C PRO A 24 10.66 -15.82 44.21
N GLN A 25 10.23 -14.63 44.62
CA GLN A 25 10.10 -13.50 43.70
C GLN A 25 11.49 -13.02 43.29
N GLN A 26 11.83 -13.21 42.01
CA GLN A 26 13.09 -12.75 41.43
C GLN A 26 12.81 -11.65 40.40
N PRO A 27 13.65 -10.61 40.28
CA PRO A 27 13.56 -9.63 39.21
C PRO A 27 13.72 -10.29 37.83
N ARG A 28 13.20 -9.65 36.79
CA ARG A 28 13.43 -10.10 35.41
C ARG A 28 14.91 -10.03 35.08
N GLN A 29 15.40 -10.99 34.28
CA GLN A 29 16.75 -10.89 33.75
C GLN A 29 16.88 -9.60 32.95
N GLU A 30 17.87 -8.77 33.29
CA GLU A 30 18.17 -7.57 32.53
C GLU A 30 18.99 -7.94 31.30
N MET A 31 18.52 -7.49 30.15
CA MET A 31 19.21 -7.68 28.88
C MET A 31 20.46 -6.81 28.86
N ALA A 32 21.59 -7.39 28.50
CA ALA A 32 22.83 -6.63 28.42
C ALA A 32 22.73 -5.59 27.29
N GLN A 33 23.06 -4.35 27.61
CA GLN A 33 23.04 -3.25 26.65
C GLN A 33 24.44 -2.70 26.41
N ARG A 34 24.68 -2.21 25.19
CA ARG A 34 25.87 -1.42 24.88
C ARG A 34 25.89 -0.16 25.74
N GLN A 35 27.06 0.14 26.29
CA GLN A 35 27.25 1.35 27.10
C GLN A 35 26.87 2.60 26.30
N PRO A 36 26.07 3.54 26.88
CA PRO A 36 25.65 4.77 26.22
C PRO A 36 26.77 5.58 25.55
N LYS A 37 27.96 5.60 26.16
CA LYS A 37 29.13 6.32 25.62
C LYS A 37 29.68 5.75 24.32
N VAL A 38 29.44 4.45 24.06
CA VAL A 38 29.88 3.73 22.86
C VAL A 38 28.83 3.86 21.76
N ARG A 39 27.56 3.53 22.07
CA ARG A 39 26.46 3.52 21.08
C ARG A 39 26.11 4.89 20.48
N ARG A 40 26.56 6.00 21.07
CA ARG A 40 26.38 7.34 20.47
C ARG A 40 27.23 7.59 19.22
N ARG A 41 28.14 6.67 18.87
CA ARG A 41 29.14 6.83 17.79
C ARG A 41 28.83 6.00 16.55
N ASP A 42 27.80 5.16 16.58
CA ASP A 42 27.43 4.25 15.50
C ASP A 42 25.93 3.89 15.57
N PHE A 43 25.47 3.06 14.63
CA PHE A 43 24.08 2.57 14.56
C PHE A 43 24.00 1.06 14.78
N GLU A 44 25.00 0.45 15.43
CA GLU A 44 25.02 -0.98 15.71
C GLU A 44 24.04 -1.35 16.84
N GLU A 45 23.56 -2.59 16.85
CA GLU A 45 22.53 -3.09 17.77
C GLU A 45 22.86 -2.79 19.23
N VAL A 46 21.89 -2.24 19.98
CA VAL A 46 22.10 -1.76 21.35
C VAL A 46 21.88 -2.87 22.38
N ASP A 47 20.89 -3.71 22.15
CA ASP A 47 20.51 -4.82 23.03
C ASP A 47 21.21 -6.09 22.56
N PHE A 48 22.03 -6.71 23.40
CA PHE A 48 22.77 -7.93 23.03
C PHE A 48 21.93 -9.21 23.08
N GLY A 49 20.65 -9.11 23.46
CA GLY A 49 19.82 -10.26 23.78
C GLY A 49 20.22 -10.92 25.10
N PHE A 50 19.53 -11.99 25.44
CA PHE A 50 19.90 -12.87 26.54
C PHE A 50 20.94 -13.89 26.09
N THR A 51 21.88 -14.23 26.97
CA THR A 51 22.64 -15.48 26.78
C THR A 51 21.69 -16.67 26.82
N ALA A 52 22.09 -17.81 26.26
CA ALA A 52 21.28 -19.03 26.31
C ALA A 52 20.86 -19.38 27.74
N ASP A 53 21.76 -19.21 28.72
CA ASP A 53 21.47 -19.48 30.13
C ASP A 53 20.48 -18.46 30.73
N GLN A 54 20.62 -17.17 30.40
CA GLN A 54 19.67 -16.14 30.82
C GLN A 54 18.29 -16.36 30.20
N ALA A 55 18.24 -16.73 28.91
CA ALA A 55 16.99 -17.03 28.21
C ALA A 55 16.30 -18.25 28.80
N VAL A 56 17.05 -19.32 29.09
CA VAL A 56 16.53 -20.52 29.76
C VAL A 56 16.08 -20.21 31.18
N ALA A 57 16.82 -19.40 31.93
CA ALA A 57 16.42 -18.97 33.28
C ALA A 57 15.13 -18.13 33.25
N GLU A 58 15.02 -17.18 32.32
CA GLU A 58 13.84 -16.35 32.15
C GLU A 58 12.64 -17.17 31.64
N ALA A 59 12.85 -18.10 30.72
CA ALA A 59 11.81 -19.02 30.25
C ALA A 59 11.32 -19.96 31.37
N LYS A 60 12.21 -20.36 32.30
CA LYS A 60 11.85 -21.16 33.48
C LYS A 60 11.08 -20.37 34.55
N ARG A 61 11.18 -19.03 34.57
CA ARG A 61 10.33 -18.16 35.41
C ARG A 61 8.88 -18.10 34.92
N CYS A 62 8.59 -18.64 33.73
CA CYS A 62 7.25 -18.70 33.17
C CYS A 62 6.35 -19.66 33.97
N LEU A 63 5.76 -19.15 35.05
CA LEU A 63 4.98 -19.95 36.00
C LEU A 63 3.49 -20.08 35.65
N GLN A 64 2.98 -19.47 34.58
CA GLN A 64 1.56 -19.55 34.26
C GLN A 64 1.15 -19.44 32.79
N CYS A 65 2.07 -19.43 31.81
CA CYS A 65 1.66 -19.56 30.40
C CYS A 65 1.39 -21.04 30.07
N SER A 66 0.46 -21.65 30.79
CA SER A 66 -0.38 -22.72 30.25
C SER A 66 -1.34 -22.07 29.24
N GLY A 67 -2.02 -22.87 28.40
CA GLY A 67 -3.11 -22.37 27.55
C GLY A 67 -4.13 -21.55 28.34
N CYS A 68 -4.99 -20.80 27.61
CA CYS A 68 -6.05 -19.95 28.16
C CYS A 68 -6.60 -20.45 29.51
N CYS A 69 -6.44 -19.69 30.58
CA CYS A 69 -7.00 -20.02 31.90
C CYS A 69 -8.49 -19.64 32.02
N GLU A 70 -9.12 -19.25 30.89
CA GLU A 70 -10.51 -18.79 30.80
C GLU A 70 -10.89 -17.71 31.82
N CYS A 71 -9.93 -16.89 32.25
CA CYS A 71 -10.18 -15.76 33.14
C CYS A 71 -11.05 -14.67 32.49
N ARG A 72 -11.30 -14.77 31.16
CA ARG A 72 -12.07 -13.84 30.33
C ARG A 72 -11.61 -12.38 30.40
N VAL A 73 -10.42 -12.12 30.95
CA VAL A 73 -9.80 -10.79 30.90
C VAL A 73 -9.58 -10.37 29.44
N CYS A 74 -9.34 -11.33 28.56
CA CYS A 74 -9.30 -11.13 27.12
C CYS A 74 -10.62 -10.62 26.54
N ASP A 75 -11.78 -11.06 27.05
CA ASP A 75 -13.09 -10.54 26.63
C ASP A 75 -13.21 -9.07 27.02
N THR A 76 -12.88 -8.73 28.27
CA THR A 76 -12.92 -7.35 28.75
C THR A 76 -11.92 -6.46 27.98
N ALA A 77 -10.69 -6.93 27.80
CA ALA A 77 -9.65 -6.19 27.09
C ALA A 77 -9.99 -5.99 25.60
N CYS A 78 -10.64 -6.97 24.98
CA CYS A 78 -11.07 -6.89 23.59
C CYS A 78 -12.51 -6.40 23.44
N ALA A 79 -13.27 -6.06 24.48
CA ALA A 79 -14.72 -5.85 24.39
C ALA A 79 -15.12 -4.84 23.29
N GLU A 80 -14.42 -3.71 23.25
CA GLU A 80 -14.61 -2.64 22.24
C GLU A 80 -14.32 -3.14 20.81
N VAL A 81 -13.25 -3.93 20.65
CA VAL A 81 -12.77 -4.46 19.37
C VAL A 81 -13.55 -5.71 18.94
N GLY A 82 -14.05 -6.47 19.92
CA GLY A 82 -14.60 -7.83 19.84
C GLY A 82 -13.73 -8.77 19.03
N ALA A 83 -12.40 -8.68 19.18
CA ALA A 83 -11.46 -9.60 18.56
C ALA A 83 -11.57 -11.01 19.16
N ILE A 84 -11.98 -11.09 20.43
CA ILE A 84 -12.16 -12.35 21.17
C ILE A 84 -13.63 -12.47 21.52
N ASP A 85 -14.22 -13.60 21.13
CA ASP A 85 -15.60 -13.99 21.43
C ASP A 85 -15.60 -15.49 21.73
N HIS A 86 -15.58 -15.84 23.01
CA HIS A 86 -15.60 -17.23 23.48
C HIS A 86 -16.94 -17.95 23.19
N PHE A 87 -17.97 -17.23 22.76
CA PHE A 87 -19.27 -17.80 22.40
C PHE A 87 -19.45 -17.93 20.88
N ARG A 88 -18.45 -17.54 20.08
CA ARG A 88 -18.51 -17.61 18.63
C ARG A 88 -18.54 -19.07 18.16
N GLY A 89 -19.74 -19.56 17.86
CA GLY A 89 -19.92 -20.87 17.23
C GLY A 89 -19.34 -20.92 15.82
N SER A 90 -18.99 -22.13 15.36
CA SER A 90 -18.63 -22.36 13.96
C SER A 90 -19.77 -21.94 13.05
N ARG A 91 -19.43 -21.24 11.95
CA ARG A 91 -20.39 -20.91 10.90
C ARG A 91 -19.97 -21.66 9.65
N ARG A 92 -20.90 -22.39 9.06
CA ARG A 92 -20.73 -23.02 7.75
C ARG A 92 -21.32 -22.08 6.70
N PHE A 93 -20.53 -21.78 5.69
CA PHE A 93 -20.97 -21.05 4.51
C PHE A 93 -20.66 -21.91 3.30
N GLU A 94 -21.52 -21.86 2.29
CA GLU A 94 -21.31 -22.52 1.01
C GLU A 94 -21.33 -21.43 -0.07
N PHE A 95 -20.31 -21.42 -0.93
CA PHE A 95 -20.19 -20.49 -2.04
C PHE A 95 -19.57 -21.19 -3.23
N PHE A 96 -19.89 -20.72 -4.43
CA PHE A 96 -19.28 -21.19 -5.67
C PHE A 96 -17.94 -20.49 -5.88
N SER A 97 -16.89 -21.24 -6.16
CA SER A 97 -15.58 -20.69 -6.52
C SER A 97 -15.08 -21.29 -7.84
N PRO A 98 -14.59 -20.47 -8.79
CA PRO A 98 -13.99 -20.98 -10.03
C PRO A 98 -12.63 -21.66 -9.80
N GLY A 99 -12.01 -21.45 -8.63
CA GLY A 99 -10.79 -22.13 -8.21
C GLY A 99 -10.50 -21.88 -6.74
N VAL A 100 -9.80 -22.81 -6.10
CA VAL A 100 -9.43 -22.75 -4.68
C VAL A 100 -7.92 -22.67 -4.58
N ILE A 101 -7.41 -21.64 -3.89
CA ILE A 101 -5.98 -21.52 -3.60
C ILE A 101 -5.73 -22.07 -2.20
N VAL A 102 -4.89 -23.09 -2.10
CA VAL A 102 -4.48 -23.68 -0.83
C VAL A 102 -3.09 -23.17 -0.49
N ALA A 103 -2.98 -22.38 0.57
CA ALA A 103 -1.70 -21.83 1.04
C ALA A 103 -1.03 -22.70 2.11
N ASP A 104 -1.80 -23.52 2.82
CA ASP A 104 -1.33 -24.48 3.81
C ASP A 104 -2.12 -25.79 3.68
N ASP A 105 -1.41 -26.89 3.45
CA ASP A 105 -2.01 -28.22 3.30
C ASP A 105 -2.46 -28.82 4.64
N GLN A 106 -1.98 -28.29 5.79
CA GLN A 106 -2.34 -28.80 7.12
C GLN A 106 -3.78 -28.48 7.53
N GLU A 107 -4.34 -27.38 7.00
CA GLU A 107 -5.71 -26.94 7.31
C GLU A 107 -6.76 -27.58 6.38
N MET A 108 -6.32 -28.31 5.35
CA MET A 108 -7.21 -29.01 4.44
C MET A 108 -7.74 -30.31 5.07
N PRO A 109 -9.04 -30.63 4.91
CA PRO A 109 -9.56 -31.93 5.28
C PRO A 109 -8.75 -33.06 4.65
N SER A 110 -8.42 -34.10 5.41
CA SER A 110 -7.74 -35.28 4.88
C SER A 110 -8.63 -36.00 3.85
N GLY A 111 -8.32 -35.89 2.56
CA GLY A 111 -9.10 -36.44 1.46
C GLY A 111 -8.69 -35.93 0.07
N GLU A 112 -9.21 -36.59 -0.97
CA GLU A 112 -8.80 -36.70 -2.39
C GLU A 112 -8.54 -35.41 -3.22
N PHE A 113 -8.53 -34.22 -2.63
CA PHE A 113 -8.33 -32.95 -3.34
C PHE A 113 -6.89 -32.70 -3.84
N GLN A 114 -6.01 -33.71 -3.78
CA GLN A 114 -4.61 -33.56 -4.22
C GLN A 114 -4.50 -33.35 -5.74
N ASN A 115 -5.46 -33.86 -6.52
CA ASN A 115 -5.45 -33.82 -7.99
C ASN A 115 -6.72 -33.24 -8.63
N ASP A 116 -7.57 -32.59 -7.83
CA ASP A 116 -8.83 -32.05 -8.36
C ASP A 116 -8.60 -30.85 -9.27
N GLU A 117 -9.24 -30.87 -10.43
CA GLU A 117 -9.28 -29.72 -11.32
C GLU A 117 -9.86 -28.50 -10.58
N GLY A 118 -9.12 -27.39 -10.59
CA GLY A 118 -9.51 -26.15 -9.92
C GLY A 118 -8.92 -25.95 -8.52
N VAL A 119 -8.16 -26.90 -7.98
CA VAL A 119 -7.39 -26.70 -6.73
C VAL A 119 -5.94 -26.32 -7.05
N TYR A 120 -5.51 -25.16 -6.56
CA TYR A 120 -4.20 -24.59 -6.81
C TYR A 120 -3.42 -24.44 -5.52
N ARG A 121 -2.36 -25.23 -5.38
CA ARG A 121 -1.52 -25.18 -4.18
C ARG A 121 -0.41 -24.15 -4.35
N VAL A 122 -0.26 -23.31 -3.34
CA VAL A 122 0.99 -22.59 -3.10
C VAL A 122 1.94 -23.63 -2.54
N GLY A 123 3.16 -23.74 -3.09
CA GLY A 123 4.13 -24.73 -2.61
C GLY A 123 4.43 -24.59 -1.11
N GLU A 124 5.28 -25.46 -0.57
CA GLU A 124 5.64 -25.42 0.85
C GLU A 124 5.94 -23.99 1.33
N LEU A 125 5.36 -23.61 2.47
CA LEU A 125 5.61 -22.35 3.16
C LEU A 125 7.10 -22.28 3.55
N LYS A 126 7.94 -21.86 2.60
CA LYS A 126 9.37 -21.62 2.82
C LYS A 126 9.53 -20.48 3.84
N LYS A 127 10.69 -20.45 4.51
CA LYS A 127 11.00 -19.45 5.55
C LYS A 127 11.06 -17.99 5.04
N ASP A 128 11.18 -17.75 3.72
CA ASP A 128 11.18 -16.39 3.15
C ASP A 128 9.76 -15.99 2.70
N ILE A 129 9.23 -14.94 3.34
CA ILE A 129 7.91 -14.34 3.04
C ILE A 129 7.77 -13.95 1.55
N MET A 130 8.87 -13.58 0.89
CA MET A 130 8.86 -13.17 -0.50
C MET A 130 8.60 -14.34 -1.46
N ASP A 131 9.15 -15.52 -1.15
CA ASP A 131 8.92 -16.74 -1.93
C ASP A 131 7.43 -17.10 -1.89
N LEU A 132 6.84 -17.02 -0.69
CA LEU A 132 5.44 -17.29 -0.46
C LEU A 132 4.53 -16.34 -1.25
N LEU A 133 4.84 -15.04 -1.24
CA LEU A 133 4.04 -14.03 -1.93
C LEU A 133 4.11 -14.20 -3.45
N VAL A 134 5.27 -14.59 -4.01
CA VAL A 134 5.40 -14.87 -5.45
C VAL A 134 4.68 -16.17 -5.82
N ALA A 135 4.82 -17.24 -5.03
CA ALA A 135 4.13 -18.50 -5.27
C ALA A 135 2.60 -18.35 -5.17
N GLY A 136 2.12 -17.59 -4.18
CA GLY A 136 0.70 -17.22 -4.04
C GLY A 136 0.19 -16.42 -5.24
N SER A 137 0.98 -15.45 -5.71
CA SER A 137 0.66 -14.69 -6.93
C SER A 137 0.61 -15.58 -8.17
N ALA A 138 1.52 -16.55 -8.29
CA ALA A 138 1.51 -17.51 -9.40
C ALA A 138 0.25 -18.40 -9.37
N ALA A 139 -0.15 -18.90 -8.20
CA ALA A 139 -1.39 -19.64 -8.03
C ALA A 139 -2.61 -18.79 -8.40
N ALA A 140 -2.67 -17.53 -7.96
CA ALA A 140 -3.72 -16.58 -8.30
C ALA A 140 -3.82 -16.34 -9.81
N GLY A 141 -2.68 -16.15 -10.50
CA GLY A 141 -2.66 -15.96 -11.96
C GLY A 141 -3.26 -17.14 -12.73
N ARG A 142 -3.05 -18.37 -12.26
CA ARG A 142 -3.65 -19.57 -12.87
C ARG A 142 -5.15 -19.66 -12.60
N VAL A 143 -5.60 -19.38 -11.37
CA VAL A 143 -7.04 -19.31 -11.04
C VAL A 143 -7.73 -18.25 -11.91
N MET A 144 -7.12 -17.07 -12.05
CA MET A 144 -7.65 -15.98 -12.87
C MET A 144 -7.80 -16.36 -14.34
N ALA A 145 -6.98 -17.28 -14.85
CA ALA A 145 -7.10 -17.81 -16.21
C ALA A 145 -8.36 -18.68 -16.37
N GLN A 146 -8.67 -19.53 -15.41
CA GLN A 146 -9.93 -20.31 -15.40
C GLN A 146 -11.16 -19.41 -15.18
N ALA A 147 -11.01 -18.36 -14.38
CA ALA A 147 -12.08 -17.41 -14.09
C ALA A 147 -12.26 -16.31 -15.15
N LYS A 148 -11.67 -16.45 -16.35
CA LYS A 148 -11.71 -15.41 -17.40
C LYS A 148 -13.14 -14.95 -17.73
N GLU A 149 -14.08 -15.88 -17.86
CA GLU A 149 -15.48 -15.59 -18.22
C GLU A 149 -16.24 -14.81 -17.13
N LEU A 150 -15.72 -14.80 -15.90
CA LEU A 150 -16.27 -14.03 -14.79
C LEU A 150 -15.79 -12.57 -14.76
N ARG A 151 -14.86 -12.19 -15.64
CA ARG A 151 -14.35 -10.82 -15.69
C ARG A 151 -15.42 -9.88 -16.24
N THR A 152 -15.89 -8.98 -15.39
CA THR A 152 -16.72 -7.86 -15.82
C THR A 152 -15.82 -6.68 -16.23
N SER A 153 -16.17 -5.98 -17.31
CA SER A 153 -15.56 -4.68 -17.65
C SER A 153 -16.17 -3.53 -16.84
N ALA A 154 -16.86 -3.84 -15.74
CA ALA A 154 -17.56 -2.83 -14.97
C ALA A 154 -16.55 -2.08 -14.11
N VAL A 155 -16.39 -0.79 -14.40
CA VAL A 155 -15.89 0.16 -13.40
C VAL A 155 -16.82 0.01 -12.19
N PRO A 156 -16.31 -0.23 -10.98
CA PRO A 156 -17.14 -0.20 -9.79
C PRO A 156 -17.94 1.10 -9.80
N GLU A 157 -19.27 1.01 -9.70
CA GLU A 157 -20.10 2.20 -9.56
C GLU A 157 -19.52 3.00 -8.39
N LEU A 158 -19.14 4.27 -8.64
CA LEU A 158 -18.63 5.16 -7.59
C LEU A 158 -19.77 5.35 -6.59
N THR A 159 -19.83 4.45 -5.61
CA THR A 159 -20.95 4.35 -4.69
C THR A 159 -20.90 5.54 -3.76
N GLY A 160 -21.91 6.41 -3.89
CA GLY A 160 -22.13 7.51 -2.96
C GLY A 160 -21.10 8.62 -3.06
N ILE A 161 -21.00 9.29 -4.22
CA ILE A 161 -20.36 10.61 -4.29
C ILE A 161 -21.03 11.48 -3.22
N GLN A 162 -20.28 11.78 -2.18
CA GLN A 162 -20.72 12.61 -1.08
C GLN A 162 -20.95 14.01 -1.64
N ASP A 163 -22.15 14.55 -1.51
CA ASP A 163 -22.42 15.89 -1.99
C ASP A 163 -21.65 16.90 -1.13
N LEU A 164 -20.55 17.39 -1.68
CA LEU A 164 -19.72 18.41 -1.04
C LEU A 164 -20.18 19.84 -1.42
N SER A 165 -21.26 19.99 -2.19
CA SER A 165 -21.81 21.27 -2.65
C SER A 165 -22.78 21.87 -1.63
N GLY A 166 -22.27 22.23 -0.44
CA GLY A 166 -23.06 22.85 0.62
C GLY A 166 -22.19 23.48 1.70
N PRO A 167 -22.79 24.19 2.67
CA PRO A 167 -22.05 24.69 3.83
C PRO A 167 -21.36 23.52 4.56
N ALA A 168 -20.10 23.71 4.94
CA ALA A 168 -19.31 22.66 5.56
C ALA A 168 -19.93 22.20 6.89
N THR A 169 -20.30 20.92 6.97
CA THR A 169 -20.72 20.24 8.20
C THR A 169 -19.56 19.34 8.62
N LEU A 170 -18.89 19.73 9.70
CA LEU A 170 -17.62 19.12 10.11
C LEU A 170 -17.84 18.10 11.22
N GLY A 171 -17.26 16.91 11.06
CA GLY A 171 -17.07 15.95 12.15
C GLY A 171 -15.63 15.93 12.64
N VAL A 172 -15.42 15.68 13.93
CA VAL A 172 -14.07 15.46 14.49
C VAL A 172 -14.02 14.10 15.18
N PHE A 173 -13.14 13.23 14.72
CA PHE A 173 -12.96 11.89 15.27
C PHE A 173 -11.58 11.80 15.92
N ILE A 174 -11.54 11.51 17.22
CA ILE A 174 -10.30 11.44 17.99
C ILE A 174 -10.03 9.98 18.34
N CYS A 175 -8.97 9.42 17.77
CA CYS A 175 -8.54 8.06 18.06
C CYS A 175 -7.91 8.00 19.46
N THR A 176 -8.38 7.09 20.30
CA THR A 176 -7.79 6.86 21.63
C THR A 176 -6.58 5.92 21.58
N CYS A 177 -6.27 5.35 20.41
CA CYS A 177 -5.18 4.39 20.21
C CYS A 177 -5.26 3.24 21.22
N ASN A 178 -6.43 2.61 21.33
CA ASN A 178 -6.75 1.60 22.33
C ASN A 178 -6.55 2.12 23.78
N GLY A 179 -6.90 3.38 24.03
CA GLY A 179 -6.71 4.05 25.33
C GLY A 179 -5.29 4.52 25.64
N THR A 180 -4.33 4.36 24.72
CA THR A 180 -2.91 4.73 24.95
C THR A 180 -2.53 6.10 24.41
N MET A 181 -3.45 6.82 23.76
CA MET A 181 -3.17 8.13 23.16
C MET A 181 -2.80 9.18 24.21
N ALA A 182 -3.65 9.34 25.22
CA ALA A 182 -3.52 10.23 26.36
C ALA A 182 -4.47 9.74 27.48
N PRO A 183 -4.34 10.23 28.73
CA PRO A 183 -5.30 9.90 29.79
C PRO A 183 -6.75 10.16 29.38
N ALA A 184 -7.68 9.32 29.83
CA ALA A 184 -9.09 9.39 29.43
C ALA A 184 -9.71 10.79 29.62
N GLY A 185 -9.51 11.41 30.79
CA GLY A 185 -10.00 12.76 31.07
C GLY A 185 -9.35 13.86 30.21
N VAL A 186 -8.13 13.65 29.70
CA VAL A 186 -7.52 14.56 28.71
C VAL A 186 -8.21 14.41 27.35
N LEU A 187 -8.46 13.17 26.92
CA LEU A 187 -9.16 12.90 25.65
C LEU A 187 -10.58 13.45 25.64
N GLU A 188 -11.31 13.34 26.75
CA GLU A 188 -12.64 13.95 26.93
C GLU A 188 -12.58 15.48 26.81
N ARG A 189 -11.55 16.13 27.38
CA ARG A 189 -11.34 17.58 27.21
C ARG A 189 -10.97 17.95 25.76
N ILE A 190 -10.19 17.12 25.07
CA ILE A 190 -9.89 17.32 23.64
C ILE A 190 -11.16 17.18 22.80
N GLN A 191 -12.04 16.24 23.12
CA GLN A 191 -13.36 16.10 22.48
C GLN A 191 -14.21 17.35 22.72
N ALA A 192 -14.34 17.82 23.96
CA ALA A 192 -15.08 19.03 24.28
C ALA A 192 -14.53 20.26 23.55
N LEU A 193 -13.20 20.35 23.40
CA LEU A 193 -12.56 21.38 22.59
C LEU A 193 -12.96 21.27 21.12
N ALA A 194 -12.95 20.06 20.55
CA ALA A 194 -13.38 19.82 19.18
C ALA A 194 -14.84 20.20 18.94
N GLU A 195 -15.74 19.90 19.88
CA GLU A 195 -17.16 20.28 19.84
C GLU A 195 -17.37 21.80 19.82
N SER A 196 -16.47 22.56 20.46
CA SER A 196 -16.54 24.02 20.49
C SER A 196 -16.08 24.72 19.20
N LEU A 197 -15.49 23.97 18.25
CA LEU A 197 -14.95 24.56 17.03
C LEU A 197 -16.08 24.99 16.07
N PRO A 198 -15.93 26.14 15.38
CA PRO A 198 -16.93 26.60 14.41
C PRO A 198 -17.22 25.57 13.31
N GLY A 199 -18.50 25.28 13.09
CA GLY A 199 -18.96 24.36 12.04
C GLY A 199 -18.87 22.86 12.40
N VAL A 200 -18.35 22.51 13.57
CA VAL A 200 -18.38 21.13 14.07
C VAL A 200 -19.79 20.79 14.55
N VAL A 201 -20.37 19.73 13.97
CA VAL A 201 -21.72 19.24 14.32
C VAL A 201 -21.68 17.89 15.03
N HIS A 202 -20.51 17.25 15.07
CA HIS A 202 -20.28 15.98 15.73
C HIS A 202 -18.81 15.85 16.12
N ALA A 203 -18.53 15.47 17.36
CA ALA A 203 -17.22 14.99 17.76
C ALA A 203 -17.35 13.67 18.49
N ASP A 204 -16.41 12.75 18.27
CA ASP A 204 -16.47 11.41 18.85
C ASP A 204 -15.09 10.85 19.19
N LEU A 205 -15.02 10.11 20.30
CA LEU A 205 -13.86 9.30 20.66
C LEU A 205 -13.97 7.93 20.00
N ILE A 206 -12.98 7.61 19.17
CA ILE A 206 -12.88 6.33 18.47
C ILE A 206 -11.82 5.48 19.15
N PHE A 207 -12.20 4.33 19.70
CA PHE A 207 -11.26 3.45 20.40
C PHE A 207 -10.03 3.10 19.54
N SER A 208 -10.27 2.74 18.28
CA SER A 208 -9.20 2.41 17.34
C SER A 208 -9.63 2.66 15.89
N ALA A 209 -9.15 3.74 15.29
CA ALA A 209 -9.48 4.08 13.89
C ALA A 209 -8.94 3.04 12.88
N CYS A 210 -7.83 2.37 13.21
CA CYS A 210 -7.22 1.34 12.35
C CYS A 210 -7.92 -0.02 12.43
N HIS A 211 -8.95 -0.17 13.27
CA HIS A 211 -9.74 -1.38 13.36
C HIS A 211 -11.04 -1.23 12.53
N PRO A 212 -11.52 -2.31 11.85
CA PRO A 212 -12.76 -2.28 11.08
C PRO A 212 -13.96 -1.66 11.82
N ARG A 213 -14.17 -2.02 13.09
CA ARG A 213 -15.26 -1.44 13.90
C ARG A 213 -15.14 0.07 14.13
N GLY A 214 -13.92 0.58 14.30
CA GLY A 214 -13.70 2.02 14.45
C GLY A 214 -14.03 2.77 13.17
N SER A 215 -13.63 2.21 12.03
CA SER A 215 -13.99 2.75 10.72
C SER A 215 -15.49 2.64 10.43
N ASP A 216 -16.15 1.54 10.83
CA ASP A 216 -17.60 1.36 10.72
C ASP A 216 -18.34 2.48 11.48
N ARG A 217 -17.88 2.80 12.70
CA ARG A 217 -18.45 3.86 13.56
C ARG A 217 -18.26 5.25 12.93
N ILE A 218 -17.06 5.55 12.43
CA ILE A 218 -16.79 6.81 11.71
C ILE A 218 -17.70 6.93 10.48
N ALA A 219 -17.77 5.89 9.65
CA ALA A 219 -18.59 5.89 8.43
C ALA A 219 -20.08 6.04 8.74
N ALA A 220 -20.57 5.39 9.81
CA ALA A 220 -21.94 5.55 10.27
C ALA A 220 -22.23 6.99 10.74
N ALA A 221 -21.30 7.61 11.47
CA ALA A 221 -21.43 9.00 11.91
C ALA A 221 -21.42 9.98 10.73
N VAL A 222 -20.54 9.79 9.74
CA VAL A 222 -20.51 10.59 8.50
C VAL A 222 -21.86 10.59 7.80
N LYS A 223 -22.47 9.39 7.64
CA LYS A 223 -23.79 9.25 7.01
C LYS A 223 -24.91 9.84 7.87
N LYS A 224 -24.94 9.50 9.17
CA LYS A 224 -25.98 9.92 10.12
C LYS A 224 -26.05 11.45 10.26
N HIS A 225 -24.90 12.10 10.40
CA HIS A 225 -24.81 13.54 10.61
C HIS A 225 -24.69 14.33 9.30
N ARG A 226 -24.73 13.65 8.14
CA ARG A 226 -24.55 14.26 6.81
C ARG A 226 -23.33 15.18 6.77
N LEU A 227 -22.23 14.70 7.36
CA LEU A 227 -20.98 15.45 7.37
C LEU A 227 -20.52 15.67 5.93
N THR A 228 -19.99 16.83 5.61
CA THR A 228 -19.32 17.09 4.32
C THR A 228 -17.80 17.19 4.50
N ARG A 229 -17.32 17.36 5.73
CA ARG A 229 -15.90 17.31 6.09
C ARG A 229 -15.70 16.53 7.39
N ALA A 230 -14.53 15.96 7.58
CA ALA A 230 -14.13 15.23 8.76
C ALA A 230 -12.66 15.50 9.09
N ILE A 231 -12.35 15.68 10.37
CA ILE A 231 -10.98 15.64 10.89
C ILE A 231 -10.80 14.31 11.62
N LEU A 232 -9.82 13.51 11.21
CA LEU A 232 -9.39 12.32 11.95
C LEU A 232 -8.10 12.63 12.71
N ALA A 233 -8.20 12.83 14.02
CA ALA A 233 -7.07 13.00 14.91
C ALA A 233 -6.58 11.63 15.40
N SER A 234 -5.45 11.15 14.87
CA SER A 234 -4.96 9.80 15.13
C SER A 234 -3.43 9.69 15.03
N CYS A 235 -2.90 8.54 14.61
CA CYS A 235 -1.50 8.38 14.20
C CYS A 235 -1.29 8.62 12.69
N VAL A 236 -2.37 8.69 11.91
CA VAL A 236 -2.33 8.95 10.47
C VAL A 236 -2.22 10.45 10.25
N CYS A 237 -1.24 10.88 9.46
CA CYS A 237 -0.94 12.29 9.20
C CYS A 237 -1.46 12.81 7.87
N CYS A 238 -1.95 11.94 6.98
CA CYS A 238 -2.43 12.36 5.67
C CYS A 238 -3.45 11.37 5.10
N PRO A 239 -4.42 11.84 4.29
CA PRO A 239 -5.42 11.00 3.63
C PRO A 239 -4.93 10.41 2.29
N LEU A 240 -3.65 10.62 1.92
CA LEU A 240 -3.12 10.26 0.60
C LEU A 240 -3.00 8.73 0.46
N GLU A 241 -3.07 8.20 -0.76
CA GLU A 241 -2.73 6.80 -1.07
C GLU A 241 -1.22 6.51 -1.04
N PHE A 242 -0.40 7.56 -0.88
CA PHE A 242 1.04 7.43 -0.83
C PHE A 242 1.53 6.90 0.54
N GLU A 243 2.38 5.89 0.51
CA GLU A 243 3.13 5.42 1.69
C GLU A 243 4.52 6.08 1.75
N CYS A 244 4.64 7.11 2.57
CA CYS A 244 5.92 7.75 2.83
C CYS A 244 6.79 6.89 3.76
N ILE A 245 8.04 7.29 3.96
CA ILE A 245 8.98 6.58 4.85
C ILE A 245 8.52 6.50 6.32
N SER A 246 7.65 7.42 6.75
CA SER A 246 7.05 7.41 8.08
C SER A 246 5.76 6.59 8.15
N CYS A 247 5.28 6.08 7.02
CA CYS A 247 4.09 5.25 6.96
C CYS A 247 4.40 3.82 7.39
N ASN A 248 3.42 3.17 8.01
CA ASN A 248 3.47 1.76 8.38
C ASN A 248 2.09 1.14 8.16
N ASP A 249 2.01 -0.19 8.17
CA ASP A 249 0.78 -0.94 7.97
C ASP A 249 -0.39 -0.43 8.85
N GLN A 250 -0.11 -0.16 10.13
CA GLN A 250 -1.12 0.33 11.06
C GLN A 250 -1.67 1.72 10.67
N ARG A 251 -0.84 2.61 10.12
CA ARG A 251 -1.26 3.94 9.61
C ARG A 251 -2.00 3.83 8.27
N THR A 252 -1.80 2.76 7.51
CA THR A 252 -2.50 2.53 6.24
C THR A 252 -3.92 1.99 6.47
N ARG A 253 -4.13 1.12 7.47
CA ARG A 253 -5.44 0.49 7.75
C ARG A 253 -6.64 1.45 7.85
N PRO A 254 -6.60 2.59 8.57
CA PRO A 254 -7.72 3.53 8.60
C PRO A 254 -8.10 4.02 7.20
N ARG A 255 -7.12 4.30 6.33
CA ARG A 255 -7.36 4.76 4.95
C ARG A 255 -8.05 3.66 4.13
N ILE A 256 -7.54 2.42 4.21
CA ILE A 256 -8.14 1.26 3.53
C ILE A 256 -9.60 1.08 3.98
N HIS A 257 -9.86 1.10 5.28
CA HIS A 257 -11.20 0.86 5.79
C HIS A 257 -12.17 2.00 5.46
N LEU A 258 -11.77 3.26 5.64
CA LEU A 258 -12.65 4.40 5.38
C LEU A 258 -12.90 4.61 3.88
N PHE A 259 -11.87 4.50 3.06
CA PHE A 259 -11.94 4.91 1.66
C PHE A 259 -12.22 3.74 0.72
N ASP A 260 -11.59 2.59 0.93
CA ASP A 260 -11.73 1.47 0.00
C ASP A 260 -12.88 0.56 0.40
N ARG A 261 -13.03 0.26 1.70
CA ARG A 261 -14.14 -0.56 2.21
C ARG A 261 -15.47 0.19 2.32
N HIS A 262 -15.46 1.43 2.81
CA HIS A 262 -16.70 2.21 2.98
C HIS A 262 -17.01 3.18 1.84
N GLY A 263 -16.07 3.40 0.91
CA GLY A 263 -16.27 4.31 -0.22
C GLY A 263 -16.37 5.79 0.17
N LEU A 264 -15.88 6.18 1.35
CA LEU A 264 -15.93 7.60 1.76
C LEU A 264 -14.97 8.43 0.90
N ASP A 265 -15.37 9.66 0.58
CA ASP A 265 -14.56 10.55 -0.25
C ASP A 265 -13.35 11.05 0.54
N ARG A 266 -12.15 10.82 0.01
CA ARG A 266 -10.90 11.27 0.63
C ARG A 266 -10.80 12.79 0.73
N SER A 267 -11.38 13.58 -0.20
CA SER A 267 -11.44 15.07 -0.09
C SER A 267 -12.24 15.55 1.11
N SER A 268 -13.03 14.67 1.71
CA SER A 268 -13.77 15.04 2.91
C SER A 268 -12.94 14.89 4.18
N PHE A 269 -11.78 14.20 4.16
CA PHE A 269 -10.99 13.89 5.35
C PHE A 269 -9.68 14.67 5.46
N GLU A 270 -9.56 15.50 6.48
CA GLU A 270 -8.28 15.99 7.00
C GLU A 270 -7.77 15.03 8.09
N MET A 271 -6.48 14.69 8.08
CA MET A 271 -5.91 13.76 9.07
C MET A 271 -4.76 14.44 9.82
N ILE A 272 -4.81 14.42 11.15
CA ILE A 272 -3.75 14.97 11.99
C ILE A 272 -3.13 13.89 12.85
N ASN A 273 -1.80 13.83 12.82
CA ASN A 273 -1.03 12.95 13.70
C ASN A 273 -0.90 13.63 15.07
N ILE A 274 -1.71 13.17 16.01
CA ILE A 274 -1.60 13.55 17.42
C ILE A 274 -0.82 12.50 18.22
N ARG A 275 -0.72 11.25 17.74
CA ARG A 275 -0.05 10.15 18.46
C ARG A 275 1.41 10.43 18.77
N ASP A 276 2.15 10.96 17.80
CA ASP A 276 3.58 11.20 17.97
C ASP A 276 3.87 12.48 18.77
N HIS A 277 2.85 13.34 18.95
CA HIS A 277 3.00 14.68 19.51
C HIS A 277 2.36 14.86 20.91
N LEU A 278 1.42 13.99 21.30
CA LEU A 278 0.68 14.05 22.56
C LEU A 278 1.10 12.98 23.58
N ARG A 279 2.35 12.49 23.48
CA ARG A 279 2.86 11.40 24.33
C ARG A 279 2.82 11.77 25.83
N PRO A 280 2.02 11.07 26.66
CA PRO A 280 1.86 11.39 28.08
C PRO A 280 3.11 11.12 28.92
N GLU A 281 4.07 10.36 28.39
CA GLU A 281 5.37 10.13 29.04
C GLU A 281 6.30 11.34 28.96
N VAL A 282 6.00 12.28 28.05
CA VAL A 282 6.86 13.43 27.74
C VAL A 282 6.18 14.76 28.05
N HIS A 283 4.85 14.82 27.99
CA HIS A 283 4.07 16.04 28.11
C HIS A 283 3.12 16.00 29.29
N SER A 284 2.95 17.14 29.95
CA SER A 284 1.90 17.31 30.96
C SER A 284 0.51 17.32 30.31
N GLU A 285 -0.54 17.12 31.09
CA GLU A 285 -1.92 17.17 30.58
C GLU A 285 -2.26 18.52 29.93
N ASP A 286 -1.80 19.62 30.51
CA ASP A 286 -2.02 20.97 29.98
C ASP A 286 -1.26 21.20 28.66
N GLU A 287 -0.03 20.69 28.55
CA GLU A 287 0.74 20.74 27.31
C GLU A 287 0.08 19.91 26.20
N ILE A 288 -0.44 18.73 26.55
CA ILE A 288 -1.18 17.87 25.61
C ILE A 288 -2.41 18.61 25.10
N LEU A 289 -3.19 19.23 25.98
CA LEU A 289 -4.39 19.95 25.61
C LEU A 289 -4.07 21.18 24.75
N ALA A 290 -3.03 21.93 25.09
CA ALA A 290 -2.55 23.07 24.31
C ALA A 290 -2.13 22.64 22.89
N LYS A 291 -1.34 21.58 22.77
CA LYS A 291 -0.94 21.04 21.46
C LYS A 291 -2.13 20.54 20.65
N ALA A 292 -3.06 19.82 21.28
CA ALA A 292 -4.26 19.34 20.62
C ALA A 292 -5.10 20.49 20.04
N ARG A 293 -5.21 21.61 20.77
CA ARG A 293 -5.86 22.84 20.28
C ARG A 293 -5.22 23.36 19.00
N GLU A 294 -3.90 23.49 18.97
CA GLU A 294 -3.18 23.96 17.79
C GLU A 294 -3.37 23.03 16.59
N PHE A 295 -3.29 21.71 16.80
CA PHE A 295 -3.52 20.75 15.72
C PHE A 295 -4.94 20.82 15.17
N LEU A 296 -5.95 20.90 16.05
CA LEU A 296 -7.35 21.00 15.66
C LEU A 296 -7.64 22.32 14.94
N ARG A 297 -7.08 23.44 15.41
CA ARG A 297 -7.19 24.75 14.75
C ARG A 297 -6.58 24.72 13.35
N ALA A 298 -5.36 24.20 13.22
CA ALA A 298 -4.69 24.08 11.92
C ALA A 298 -5.47 23.16 10.97
N ALA A 299 -6.00 22.04 11.47
CA ALA A 299 -6.85 21.13 10.70
C ALA A 299 -8.13 21.82 10.22
N LEU A 300 -8.81 22.57 11.11
CA LEU A 300 -10.02 23.33 10.76
C LEU A 300 -9.75 24.32 9.62
N ILE A 301 -8.63 25.04 9.66
CA ILE A 301 -8.23 25.95 8.57
C ILE A 301 -8.06 25.14 7.27
N ARG A 302 -7.34 24.01 7.30
CA ARG A 302 -7.12 23.17 6.12
C ARG A 302 -8.42 22.65 5.51
N THR A 303 -9.42 22.28 6.32
CA THR A 303 -10.71 21.78 5.81
C THR A 303 -11.46 22.78 4.92
N ARG A 304 -11.21 24.09 5.07
CA ARG A 304 -11.80 25.16 4.23
C ARG A 304 -11.24 25.19 2.81
N PHE A 305 -10.06 24.62 2.60
CA PHE A 305 -9.36 24.58 1.31
C PHE A 305 -9.47 23.22 0.61
N MET A 306 -10.04 22.23 1.31
CA MET A 306 -10.31 20.93 0.70
C MET A 306 -11.40 21.10 -0.36
N GLY A 307 -11.03 20.88 -1.61
CA GLY A 307 -11.95 20.80 -2.75
C GLY A 307 -12.29 19.35 -3.08
N PRO A 308 -13.36 19.12 -3.86
CA PRO A 308 -13.67 17.79 -4.36
C PRO A 308 -12.46 17.22 -5.09
N LEU A 309 -12.17 15.97 -4.82
CA LEU A 309 -11.11 15.27 -5.52
C LEU A 309 -11.51 15.01 -6.98
N ARG A 310 -10.54 15.16 -7.88
CA ARG A 310 -10.77 14.89 -9.30
C ARG A 310 -10.85 13.40 -9.51
N GLN A 311 -12.04 12.88 -9.76
CA GLN A 311 -12.23 11.49 -10.15
C GLN A 311 -12.17 11.37 -11.67
N GLY A 312 -11.49 10.33 -12.15
CA GLY A 312 -11.44 9.98 -13.57
C GLY A 312 -11.36 8.47 -13.72
N ILE A 313 -12.07 7.93 -14.71
CA ILE A 313 -11.97 6.53 -15.10
C ILE A 313 -11.02 6.48 -16.28
N THR A 314 -9.90 5.77 -16.15
CA THR A 314 -9.05 5.43 -17.30
C THR A 314 -9.27 3.96 -17.64
N GLU A 315 -10.05 3.69 -18.69
CA GLU A 315 -10.21 2.33 -19.19
C GLU A 315 -8.86 1.84 -19.75
N ILE A 316 -8.32 0.78 -19.17
CA ILE A 316 -7.08 0.16 -19.62
C ILE A 316 -7.45 -0.91 -20.65
N GLY A 317 -6.90 -0.79 -21.86
CA GLY A 317 -7.11 -1.80 -22.90
C GLY A 317 -6.46 -3.14 -22.57
N LYS A 318 -6.72 -4.14 -23.41
CA LYS A 318 -6.19 -5.50 -23.22
C LYS A 318 -4.88 -5.79 -23.96
N ASN A 319 -4.14 -4.78 -24.44
CA ASN A 319 -2.92 -4.97 -25.22
C ASN A 319 -1.67 -4.99 -24.32
N ILE A 320 -1.00 -6.13 -24.24
CA ILE A 320 0.19 -6.29 -23.42
C ILE A 320 1.42 -6.46 -24.32
N LEU A 321 2.48 -5.70 -24.05
CA LEU A 321 3.79 -5.88 -24.69
C LEU A 321 4.75 -6.55 -23.71
N ILE A 322 5.27 -7.71 -24.06
CA ILE A 322 6.29 -8.43 -23.29
C ILE A 322 7.62 -8.32 -24.04
N LEU A 323 8.61 -7.73 -23.38
CA LEU A 323 9.98 -7.59 -23.85
C LEU A 323 10.85 -8.64 -23.16
N GLY A 324 11.14 -9.73 -23.86
CA GLY A 324 11.98 -10.82 -23.40
C GLY A 324 11.34 -12.19 -23.66
N GLY A 325 12.08 -13.07 -24.34
CA GLY A 325 11.62 -14.41 -24.74
C GLY A 325 12.08 -15.55 -23.82
N SER A 326 12.53 -15.24 -22.62
CA SER A 326 12.87 -16.24 -21.59
C SER A 326 11.67 -17.08 -21.16
N GLU A 327 11.91 -18.13 -20.36
CA GLU A 327 10.83 -18.93 -19.73
C GLU A 327 9.81 -18.05 -18.98
N ILE A 328 10.27 -16.94 -18.39
CA ILE A 328 9.42 -15.95 -17.71
C ILE A 328 8.49 -15.27 -18.70
N GLY A 329 9.03 -14.74 -19.79
CA GLY A 329 8.27 -14.05 -20.83
C GLY A 329 7.26 -14.96 -21.50
N LEU A 330 7.64 -16.22 -21.77
CA LEU A 330 6.76 -17.25 -22.32
C LEU A 330 5.62 -17.60 -21.35
N SER A 331 5.93 -17.87 -20.09
CA SER A 331 4.92 -18.16 -19.06
C SER A 331 3.95 -17.00 -18.86
N CYS A 332 4.47 -15.77 -18.78
CA CYS A 332 3.66 -14.56 -18.68
C CYS A 332 2.74 -14.41 -19.90
N ALA A 333 3.26 -14.60 -21.11
CA ALA A 333 2.48 -14.51 -22.34
C ALA A 333 1.34 -15.53 -22.39
N LEU A 334 1.62 -16.79 -22.01
CA LEU A 334 0.63 -17.87 -21.99
C LEU A 334 -0.49 -17.58 -20.97
N ASN A 335 -0.14 -17.19 -19.74
CA ASN A 335 -1.13 -16.91 -18.71
C ASN A 335 -2.00 -15.69 -19.07
N LEU A 336 -1.42 -14.63 -19.63
CA LEU A 336 -2.18 -13.46 -20.07
C LEU A 336 -3.09 -13.77 -21.27
N ASP A 337 -2.63 -14.57 -22.23
CA ASP A 337 -3.44 -14.99 -23.37
C ASP A 337 -4.64 -15.85 -22.93
N LEU A 338 -4.42 -16.82 -22.02
CA LEU A 338 -5.49 -17.62 -21.41
C LEU A 338 -6.51 -16.75 -20.67
N GLN A 339 -6.06 -15.64 -20.08
CA GLN A 339 -6.90 -14.65 -19.42
C GLN A 339 -7.58 -13.65 -20.39
N GLY A 340 -7.36 -13.78 -21.70
CA GLY A 340 -8.03 -12.99 -22.74
C GLY A 340 -7.35 -11.67 -23.09
N PHE A 341 -6.08 -11.49 -22.74
CA PHE A 341 -5.28 -10.35 -23.19
C PHE A 341 -4.71 -10.56 -24.60
N ARG A 342 -4.55 -9.46 -25.35
CA ARG A 342 -3.85 -9.45 -26.63
C ARG A 342 -2.36 -9.24 -26.38
N VAL A 343 -1.60 -10.31 -26.44
CA VAL A 343 -0.17 -10.30 -26.10
C VAL A 343 0.70 -10.15 -27.35
N ARG A 344 1.67 -9.23 -27.28
CA ARG A 344 2.82 -9.16 -28.18
C ARG A 344 4.08 -9.56 -27.43
N LEU A 345 4.69 -10.67 -27.81
CA LEU A 345 5.91 -11.19 -27.20
C LEU A 345 7.12 -10.93 -28.12
N VAL A 346 8.10 -10.17 -27.62
CA VAL A 346 9.37 -9.94 -28.30
C VAL A 346 10.42 -10.88 -27.75
N HIS A 347 10.80 -11.88 -28.54
CA HIS A 347 11.73 -12.93 -28.13
C HIS A 347 13.15 -12.42 -27.91
N ASN A 348 13.60 -11.48 -28.74
CA ASN A 348 14.93 -10.88 -28.65
C ASN A 348 14.81 -9.34 -28.75
N GLY A 349 14.43 -8.70 -27.66
CA GLY A 349 14.46 -7.24 -27.54
C GLY A 349 15.86 -6.76 -27.16
N ARG A 350 16.39 -5.72 -27.81
CA ARG A 350 17.66 -5.07 -27.39
C ARG A 350 17.52 -3.56 -27.34
N LEU A 351 18.26 -2.91 -26.45
CA LEU A 351 18.27 -1.45 -26.37
C LEU A 351 19.16 -0.85 -27.46
N LYS A 352 18.78 0.33 -27.96
CA LYS A 352 19.56 1.04 -28.96
C LYS A 352 20.94 1.40 -28.39
N GLY A 353 21.99 0.86 -28.98
CA GLY A 353 23.38 1.16 -28.61
C GLY A 353 24.01 0.16 -27.64
N GLU A 354 23.26 -0.83 -27.15
CA GLU A 354 23.78 -1.88 -26.27
C GLU A 354 24.07 -3.18 -27.04
N SER A 355 25.19 -3.82 -26.69
CA SER A 355 25.53 -5.17 -27.12
C SER A 355 24.66 -6.20 -26.38
N GLN A 356 24.29 -7.30 -27.06
CA GLN A 356 23.55 -8.38 -26.41
C GLN A 356 24.36 -8.96 -25.23
N PRO A 357 23.79 -9.09 -24.02
CA PRO A 357 24.46 -9.80 -22.95
C PRO A 357 24.62 -11.28 -23.29
N ALA A 358 25.73 -11.86 -22.82
CA ALA A 358 26.18 -13.20 -23.18
C ALA A 358 25.34 -14.32 -22.55
N ASP A 359 24.83 -14.11 -21.33
CA ASP A 359 24.07 -15.12 -20.60
C ASP A 359 22.57 -14.90 -20.75
N ARG A 360 21.93 -15.91 -21.35
CA ARG A 360 20.48 -15.96 -21.50
C ARG A 360 19.91 -16.63 -20.25
N ALA A 361 18.88 -16.05 -19.63
CA ALA A 361 17.91 -16.86 -18.91
C ALA A 361 17.53 -18.03 -19.84
N ARG A 362 17.73 -19.27 -19.38
CA ARG A 362 17.66 -20.50 -20.19
C ARG A 362 16.52 -20.39 -21.20
N LYS A 363 16.85 -20.22 -22.48
CA LYS A 363 15.83 -20.16 -23.53
C LYS A 363 15.37 -21.59 -23.77
N PRO A 364 14.10 -21.93 -23.54
CA PRO A 364 13.62 -23.24 -23.91
C PRO A 364 13.76 -23.36 -25.43
N MET A 365 14.51 -24.37 -25.87
CA MET A 365 14.44 -24.84 -27.25
C MET A 365 12.98 -25.17 -27.53
N SER A 366 12.41 -24.57 -28.58
CA SER A 366 11.07 -24.88 -29.12
C SER A 366 9.94 -24.86 -28.09
N SER A 367 9.15 -23.78 -28.06
CA SER A 367 7.90 -23.79 -27.29
C SER A 367 6.90 -24.78 -27.90
N PRO A 368 6.18 -25.58 -27.10
CA PRO A 368 4.98 -26.28 -27.54
C PRO A 368 3.98 -25.20 -28.00
N SER A 369 3.66 -25.21 -29.30
CA SER A 369 2.58 -24.45 -29.96
C SER A 369 1.99 -23.29 -29.14
N LEU A 370 2.72 -22.17 -29.02
CA LEU A 370 2.14 -20.91 -28.52
C LEU A 370 0.85 -20.64 -29.31
N SER A 371 -0.19 -20.21 -28.59
CA SER A 371 -1.49 -19.91 -29.21
C SER A 371 -1.31 -18.97 -30.40
N LYS A 372 -2.11 -19.20 -31.46
CA LYS A 372 -2.11 -18.33 -32.66
C LYS A 372 -2.51 -16.88 -32.33
N SER A 373 -3.11 -16.63 -31.17
CA SER A 373 -3.47 -15.29 -30.69
C SER A 373 -2.29 -14.47 -30.18
N ILE A 374 -1.17 -15.09 -29.78
CA ILE A 374 0.02 -14.37 -29.31
C ILE A 374 0.81 -13.87 -30.51
N THR A 375 0.96 -12.55 -30.63
CA THR A 375 1.79 -11.94 -31.69
C THR A 375 3.27 -12.11 -31.33
N GLN A 376 3.98 -12.96 -32.05
CA GLN A 376 5.39 -13.23 -31.81
C GLN A 376 6.29 -12.35 -32.68
N VAL A 377 7.22 -11.66 -32.05
CA VAL A 377 8.27 -10.88 -32.72
C VAL A 377 9.61 -11.55 -32.44
N LYS A 378 10.28 -12.03 -33.48
CA LYS A 378 11.56 -12.75 -33.33
C LYS A 378 12.64 -11.86 -32.73
N GLU A 379 12.76 -10.63 -33.22
CA GLU A 379 13.77 -9.67 -32.76
C GLU A 379 13.32 -8.23 -33.00
N ALA A 380 13.68 -7.33 -32.08
CA ALA A 380 13.46 -5.90 -32.24
C ALA A 380 14.48 -5.08 -31.47
N VAL A 381 14.85 -3.92 -32.01
CA VAL A 381 15.59 -2.89 -31.27
C VAL A 381 14.59 -1.92 -30.67
N ILE A 382 14.58 -1.82 -29.35
CA ILE A 382 13.75 -0.86 -28.62
C ILE A 382 14.50 0.48 -28.62
N GLU A 383 13.93 1.46 -29.31
CA GLU A 383 14.51 2.81 -29.42
C GLU A 383 14.00 3.71 -28.29
N ASP A 384 12.73 3.58 -27.88
CA ASP A 384 12.09 4.45 -26.90
C ASP A 384 10.76 3.85 -26.38
N ILE A 385 10.39 4.12 -25.13
CA ILE A 385 9.08 3.82 -24.54
C ILE A 385 8.54 5.12 -23.94
N ARG A 386 7.40 5.60 -24.44
CA ARG A 386 6.73 6.80 -23.91
C ARG A 386 5.28 6.53 -23.58
N GLY A 387 4.73 7.36 -22.69
CA GLY A 387 3.33 7.33 -22.31
C GLY A 387 3.14 6.71 -20.95
N HIS A 388 2.03 6.00 -20.79
CA HIS A 388 1.54 5.58 -19.49
C HIS A 388 0.68 4.32 -19.58
N ILE A 389 0.35 3.76 -18.42
CA ILE A 389 -0.62 2.68 -18.29
C ILE A 389 -1.92 3.00 -19.06
N GLY A 390 -2.30 2.09 -19.97
CA GLY A 390 -3.40 2.25 -20.94
C GLY A 390 -3.04 2.97 -22.26
N ASN A 391 -1.81 3.49 -22.40
CA ASN A 391 -1.45 4.34 -23.55
C ASN A 391 0.07 4.44 -23.82
N PHE A 392 0.78 3.33 -23.78
CA PHE A 392 2.19 3.30 -24.17
C PHE A 392 2.37 3.34 -25.69
N THR A 393 3.37 4.10 -26.11
CA THR A 393 3.91 4.10 -27.47
C THR A 393 5.36 3.66 -27.42
N VAL A 394 5.66 2.54 -28.08
CA VAL A 394 7.00 1.96 -28.11
C VAL A 394 7.59 2.10 -29.51
N ALA A 395 8.65 2.90 -29.63
CA ALA A 395 9.38 3.08 -30.87
C ALA A 395 10.39 1.94 -31.03
N VAL A 396 10.32 1.23 -32.16
CA VAL A 396 11.16 0.05 -32.40
C VAL A 396 11.70 0.00 -33.82
N ARG A 397 12.78 -0.76 -33.99
CA ARG A 397 13.26 -1.21 -35.29
C ARG A 397 13.12 -2.72 -35.40
N GLU A 398 12.28 -3.17 -36.32
CA GLU A 398 11.99 -4.57 -36.59
C GLU A 398 12.29 -4.86 -38.06
N GLY A 399 13.16 -5.84 -38.34
CA GLY A 399 13.57 -6.16 -39.73
C GLY A 399 14.13 -4.96 -40.50
N GLY A 400 14.87 -4.08 -39.82
CA GLY A 400 15.42 -2.84 -40.39
C GLY A 400 14.42 -1.69 -40.58
N LYS A 401 13.11 -1.93 -40.42
CA LYS A 401 12.07 -0.91 -40.54
C LYS A 401 11.73 -0.31 -39.19
N ARG A 402 11.57 1.02 -39.16
CA ARG A 402 11.09 1.71 -37.96
C ARG A 402 9.58 1.53 -37.83
N ARG A 403 9.12 1.11 -36.66
CA ARG A 403 7.70 0.94 -36.32
C ARG A 403 7.40 1.62 -34.99
N ARG A 404 6.10 1.89 -34.77
CA ARG A 404 5.56 2.32 -33.48
C ARG A 404 4.51 1.31 -33.06
N TRP A 405 4.71 0.68 -31.91
CA TRP A 405 3.73 -0.20 -31.30
C TRP A 405 2.95 0.54 -30.22
N ARG A 406 1.69 0.14 -30.05
CA ARG A 406 0.82 0.59 -28.97
C ARG A 406 0.64 -0.56 -27.98
N ALA A 407 0.67 -0.24 -26.69
CA ALA A 407 0.46 -1.18 -25.60
C ALA A 407 -0.23 -0.46 -24.44
N ASP A 408 -1.03 -1.20 -23.68
CA ASP A 408 -1.66 -0.70 -22.46
C ASP A 408 -0.75 -0.92 -21.26
N ILE A 409 -0.04 -2.05 -21.24
CA ILE A 409 0.95 -2.40 -20.21
C ILE A 409 2.20 -2.96 -20.91
N VAL A 410 3.37 -2.69 -20.33
CA VAL A 410 4.66 -3.22 -20.80
C VAL A 410 5.31 -4.07 -19.70
N CYS A 411 5.80 -5.25 -20.07
CA CYS A 411 6.48 -6.19 -19.18
C CYS A 411 7.92 -6.41 -19.65
N LEU A 412 8.87 -6.30 -18.72
CA LEU A 412 10.30 -6.52 -18.94
C LEU A 412 10.70 -7.84 -18.28
N THR A 413 10.95 -8.86 -19.08
CA THR A 413 11.17 -10.23 -18.56
C THR A 413 12.59 -10.74 -18.77
N ASP A 414 13.43 -10.01 -19.51
CA ASP A 414 14.84 -10.33 -19.69
C ASP A 414 15.74 -9.25 -19.07
N GLU A 415 16.88 -9.66 -18.51
CA GLU A 415 17.80 -8.78 -17.78
C GLU A 415 18.27 -7.59 -18.63
N ASN A 416 18.47 -7.81 -19.92
CA ASN A 416 19.00 -6.83 -20.86
C ASN A 416 18.03 -5.70 -21.20
N VAL A 417 16.77 -5.82 -20.81
CA VAL A 417 15.76 -4.76 -20.98
C VAL A 417 15.35 -4.16 -19.64
N LEU A 418 15.80 -4.68 -18.50
CA LEU A 418 15.54 -4.12 -17.17
C LEU A 418 15.97 -2.65 -17.00
N PRO A 419 17.04 -2.15 -17.66
CA PRO A 419 17.38 -0.72 -17.61
C PRO A 419 16.26 0.19 -18.12
N LEU A 420 15.37 -0.29 -19.00
CA LEU A 420 14.20 0.50 -19.46
C LEU A 420 13.22 0.82 -18.34
N ALA A 421 13.15 0.00 -17.30
CA ALA A 421 12.27 0.28 -16.17
C ALA A 421 12.78 1.42 -15.31
N ILE A 422 14.10 1.62 -15.24
CA ILE A 422 14.62 2.71 -14.45
C ILE A 422 15.97 3.26 -14.92
N PRO A 423 16.05 4.58 -15.22
CA PRO A 423 17.32 5.27 -15.43
C PRO A 423 18.32 5.08 -14.27
N GLU A 424 19.61 4.98 -14.60
CA GLU A 424 20.70 4.73 -13.63
C GLU A 424 20.88 5.87 -12.62
N ASP A 425 20.66 7.12 -13.06
CA ASP A 425 20.77 8.35 -12.27
C ASP A 425 19.69 8.51 -11.19
N MET A 426 18.57 7.80 -11.32
CA MET A 426 17.46 7.84 -10.36
C MET A 426 17.55 6.77 -9.26
N ALA A 427 18.66 6.01 -9.16
CA ALA A 427 18.85 4.94 -8.17
C ALA A 427 18.63 5.36 -6.70
N GLY A 428 19.03 6.59 -6.33
CA GLY A 428 18.93 7.09 -4.95
C GLY A 428 17.51 7.50 -4.53
N LEU A 429 16.72 8.07 -5.44
CA LEU A 429 15.33 8.45 -5.19
C LEU A 429 14.42 7.24 -4.92
N LYS A 430 14.81 6.04 -5.40
CA LYS A 430 14.09 4.76 -5.24
C LYS A 430 13.94 4.28 -3.80
N LYS A 431 14.82 4.69 -2.87
CA LYS A 431 14.69 4.32 -1.45
C LYS A 431 13.54 5.08 -0.74
N PHE A 432 13.12 6.22 -1.28
CA PHE A 432 12.23 7.17 -0.60
C PHE A 432 10.75 6.98 -0.94
N TYR A 433 10.44 6.41 -2.11
CA TYR A 433 9.07 6.21 -2.58
C TYR A 433 8.75 4.73 -2.62
N ARG A 434 8.27 4.19 -1.49
CA ARG A 434 7.73 2.83 -1.39
C ARG A 434 6.26 2.91 -1.79
N TYR A 435 5.97 2.85 -3.10
CA TYR A 435 4.62 2.55 -3.54
C TYR A 435 4.40 1.04 -3.39
N ASP A 436 3.19 0.64 -2.97
CA ASP A 436 2.68 -0.72 -2.82
C ASP A 436 3.65 -1.82 -3.27
N PHE A 437 4.06 -2.69 -2.33
CA PHE A 437 5.02 -3.78 -2.50
C PHE A 437 4.58 -4.88 -3.50
N ALA A 438 4.17 -4.51 -4.70
CA ALA A 438 3.92 -5.42 -5.79
C ALA A 438 5.26 -5.74 -6.47
N PHE A 439 5.69 -7.00 -6.25
CA PHE A 439 6.98 -7.61 -6.60
C PHE A 439 7.53 -7.28 -8.00
N PHE A 440 6.66 -6.99 -8.96
CA PHE A 440 7.03 -6.77 -10.35
C PHE A 440 6.92 -5.31 -10.80
N HIS A 441 6.62 -4.35 -9.94
CA HIS A 441 6.48 -2.96 -10.38
C HIS A 441 7.81 -2.27 -10.68
N SER A 442 7.78 -1.35 -11.65
CA SER A 442 8.77 -0.29 -11.80
C SER A 442 8.22 1.02 -11.20
N PRO A 443 9.06 2.05 -10.99
CA PRO A 443 8.60 3.37 -10.62
C PRO A 443 7.65 4.00 -11.65
N GLN A 444 7.58 3.51 -12.89
CA GLN A 444 6.61 3.97 -13.88
C GLN A 444 5.37 3.06 -13.85
N PRO A 445 4.18 3.57 -13.49
CA PRO A 445 2.95 2.79 -13.53
C PRO A 445 2.68 2.16 -14.90
N GLY A 446 2.26 0.90 -14.92
CA GLY A 446 2.04 0.14 -16.15
C GLY A 446 3.29 -0.45 -16.80
N LEU A 447 4.47 -0.23 -16.23
CA LEU A 447 5.71 -0.88 -16.63
C LEU A 447 6.14 -1.85 -15.53
N TYR A 448 6.12 -3.14 -15.85
CA TYR A 448 6.44 -4.24 -14.94
C TYR A 448 7.77 -4.88 -15.31
N ARG A 449 8.45 -5.45 -14.32
CA ARG A 449 9.74 -6.11 -14.49
C ARG A 449 9.91 -7.29 -13.54
N VAL A 450 10.67 -8.30 -13.96
CA VAL A 450 11.12 -9.39 -13.07
C VAL A 450 12.59 -9.20 -12.75
N LEU A 451 12.92 -9.04 -11.47
CA LEU A 451 14.31 -8.90 -11.03
C LEU A 451 15.00 -10.27 -10.94
N PRO A 452 16.32 -10.36 -11.20
CA PRO A 452 17.08 -11.61 -11.07
C PRO A 452 16.92 -12.26 -9.69
N ARG A 453 16.88 -11.46 -8.62
CA ARG A 453 16.61 -11.93 -7.25
C ARG A 453 15.27 -12.66 -7.06
N THR A 454 14.31 -12.46 -7.98
CA THR A 454 13.06 -13.22 -7.98
C THR A 454 13.28 -14.65 -8.46
N LEU A 455 14.23 -14.86 -9.36
CA LEU A 455 14.58 -16.17 -9.91
C LEU A 455 15.49 -16.96 -8.97
N ASP A 456 16.17 -16.29 -8.04
CA ASP A 456 16.85 -16.95 -6.92
C ASP A 456 15.86 -17.65 -5.97
N ARG A 457 14.57 -17.29 -6.06
CA ARG A 457 13.51 -17.65 -5.09
C ARG A 457 12.47 -18.63 -5.64
N VAL A 458 12.02 -18.39 -6.87
CA VAL A 458 11.04 -19.22 -7.58
C VAL A 458 11.56 -19.60 -8.97
N ASN A 459 10.98 -20.63 -9.58
CA ASN A 459 11.36 -20.96 -10.95
C ASN A 459 10.82 -19.92 -11.94
N ALA A 460 11.41 -19.88 -13.14
CA ALA A 460 11.08 -18.87 -14.14
C ALA A 460 9.61 -18.93 -14.62
N PHE A 461 9.02 -20.13 -14.65
CA PHE A 461 7.63 -20.32 -15.05
C PHE A 461 6.67 -19.75 -14.00
N GLU A 462 6.94 -19.97 -12.70
CA GLU A 462 6.20 -19.37 -11.58
C GLU A 462 6.30 -17.84 -11.58
N ALA A 463 7.50 -17.30 -11.80
CA ALA A 463 7.71 -15.86 -11.90
C ALA A 463 6.88 -15.24 -13.03
N GLY A 464 6.81 -15.90 -14.20
CA GLY A 464 5.99 -15.43 -15.32
C GLY A 464 4.49 -15.48 -15.03
N ALA A 465 3.99 -16.52 -14.36
CA ALA A 465 2.58 -16.63 -13.95
C ALA A 465 2.21 -15.58 -12.89
N ALA A 466 3.10 -15.34 -11.94
CA ALA A 466 2.92 -14.31 -10.92
C ALA A 466 2.90 -12.89 -11.53
N LEU A 467 3.78 -12.63 -12.50
CA LEU A 467 3.77 -11.38 -13.27
C LEU A 467 2.44 -11.20 -14.02
N ALA A 468 1.95 -12.26 -14.68
CA ALA A 468 0.66 -12.22 -15.37
C ALA A 468 -0.49 -11.90 -14.42
N ALA A 469 -0.49 -12.46 -13.20
CA ALA A 469 -1.50 -12.16 -12.17
C ALA A 469 -1.53 -10.68 -11.81
N GLN A 470 -0.35 -10.07 -11.57
CA GLN A 470 -0.25 -8.64 -11.25
C GLN A 470 -0.68 -7.75 -12.41
N VAL A 471 -0.23 -8.05 -13.64
CA VAL A 471 -0.63 -7.32 -14.85
C VAL A 471 -2.14 -7.40 -15.05
N ALA A 472 -2.73 -8.57 -14.81
CA ALA A 472 -4.16 -8.76 -14.94
C ALA A 472 -4.97 -8.09 -13.85
N GLY A 473 -4.48 -8.08 -12.62
CA GLY A 473 -5.06 -7.32 -11.51
C GLY A 473 -5.08 -5.83 -11.83
N ALA A 474 -3.94 -5.26 -12.23
CA ALA A 474 -3.85 -3.85 -12.60
C ALA A 474 -4.71 -3.47 -13.82
N ALA A 475 -4.82 -4.38 -14.81
CA ALA A 475 -5.71 -4.16 -15.95
C ALA A 475 -7.20 -4.30 -15.58
N ALA A 476 -7.55 -5.17 -14.63
CA ALA A 476 -8.91 -5.35 -14.14
C ALA A 476 -9.34 -4.22 -13.22
N GLU A 477 -8.40 -3.65 -12.46
CA GLU A 477 -8.66 -2.48 -11.63
C GLU A 477 -9.19 -1.33 -12.48
N ALA A 478 -8.79 -1.20 -13.76
CA ALA A 478 -9.39 -0.38 -14.85
C ALA A 478 -9.88 1.04 -14.46
N PHE A 479 -9.43 1.49 -13.31
CA PHE A 479 -9.83 2.65 -12.56
C PHE A 479 -8.57 2.99 -11.77
N LEU A 480 -7.63 3.62 -12.46
CA LEU A 480 -6.72 4.48 -11.74
C LEU A 480 -7.62 5.57 -11.18
N LYS A 481 -7.97 5.47 -9.89
CA LYS A 481 -8.30 6.67 -9.12
C LYS A 481 -7.17 7.62 -9.50
N ASP A 482 -7.48 8.67 -10.29
CA ASP A 482 -6.58 9.83 -10.38
C ASP A 482 -6.14 10.03 -8.93
N HIS A 483 -4.85 10.10 -8.60
CA HIS A 483 -4.49 10.16 -7.18
C HIS A 483 -4.90 11.51 -6.54
N GLU A 484 -5.67 12.33 -7.28
CA GLU A 484 -6.45 13.51 -6.90
C GLU A 484 -5.62 14.64 -6.29
N LEU A 485 -4.30 14.42 -6.25
CA LEU A 485 -3.19 15.21 -5.76
C LEU A 485 -2.18 15.47 -6.87
N SER A 486 -2.50 15.06 -8.10
CA SER A 486 -1.75 15.45 -9.29
C SER A 486 -1.65 16.97 -9.31
N PRO A 487 -0.44 17.55 -9.27
CA PRO A 487 -0.30 18.99 -9.22
C PRO A 487 -0.96 19.64 -10.44
N HIS A 488 -1.67 20.75 -10.23
CA HIS A 488 -2.11 21.61 -11.30
C HIS A 488 -0.96 22.53 -11.70
N VAL A 489 -0.79 22.74 -13.01
CA VAL A 489 0.18 23.68 -13.55
C VAL A 489 -0.58 24.94 -13.98
N ASP A 490 -0.22 26.09 -13.40
CA ASP A 490 -0.62 27.41 -13.88
C ASP A 490 0.23 27.75 -15.13
N PRO A 491 -0.37 27.79 -16.34
CA PRO A 491 0.37 28.04 -17.57
C PRO A 491 0.92 29.47 -17.65
N GLU A 492 0.32 30.44 -16.95
CA GLU A 492 0.76 31.84 -16.97
C GLU A 492 1.99 32.06 -16.10
N ARG A 493 2.15 31.26 -15.03
CA ARG A 493 3.35 31.26 -14.20
C ARG A 493 4.45 30.34 -14.73
N CYS A 494 4.09 29.33 -15.51
CA CYS A 494 5.03 28.33 -15.99
C CYS A 494 6.00 28.90 -17.02
N ARG A 495 7.28 28.97 -16.66
CA ARG A 495 8.36 29.42 -17.56
C ARG A 495 9.02 28.33 -18.40
N GLY A 496 8.44 27.13 -18.45
CA GLY A 496 8.92 26.03 -19.30
C GLY A 496 10.29 25.43 -18.96
N CYS A 497 10.79 25.56 -17.73
CA CYS A 497 12.18 25.20 -17.39
C CYS A 497 12.45 23.68 -17.26
N GLY A 498 11.43 22.83 -17.24
CA GLY A 498 11.58 21.37 -17.22
C GLY A 498 12.01 20.73 -15.88
N ARG A 499 12.34 21.51 -14.85
CA ARG A 499 12.81 20.97 -13.54
C ARG A 499 11.81 20.01 -12.87
N CYS A 500 10.52 20.22 -13.07
CA CYS A 500 9.45 19.35 -12.58
C CYS A 500 9.43 17.98 -13.28
N ALA A 501 9.77 17.94 -14.58
CA ALA A 501 9.92 16.70 -15.34
C ALA A 501 11.18 15.95 -14.94
N GLU A 502 12.28 16.68 -14.73
CA GLU A 502 13.57 16.11 -14.29
C GLU A 502 13.47 15.42 -12.91
N ILE A 503 12.79 16.04 -11.95
CA ILE A 503 12.71 15.50 -10.57
C ILE A 503 11.68 14.37 -10.41
N CYS A 504 10.83 14.11 -11.39
CA CYS A 504 9.71 13.18 -11.25
C CYS A 504 10.15 11.73 -11.54
N PRO A 505 10.28 10.85 -10.52
CA PRO A 505 10.74 9.48 -10.75
C PRO A 505 9.69 8.59 -11.41
N PHE A 506 8.45 9.08 -11.53
CA PHE A 506 7.31 8.38 -12.11
C PHE A 506 7.05 8.76 -13.57
N HIS A 507 7.86 9.66 -14.15
CA HIS A 507 7.60 10.25 -15.47
C HIS A 507 6.17 10.82 -15.60
N ALA A 508 5.69 11.43 -14.51
CA ALA A 508 4.35 12.00 -14.43
C ALA A 508 4.27 13.46 -14.92
N VAL A 509 5.38 14.06 -15.33
CA VAL A 509 5.40 15.44 -15.83
C VAL A 509 6.09 15.47 -17.19
N THR A 510 5.42 16.04 -18.18
CA THR A 510 5.94 16.24 -19.53
C THR A 510 5.99 17.74 -19.86
N MET A 511 6.78 18.09 -20.87
CA MET A 511 6.81 19.45 -21.42
C MET A 511 6.07 19.45 -22.75
N VAL A 512 5.02 20.26 -22.85
CA VAL A 512 4.20 20.43 -24.05
C VAL A 512 4.30 21.86 -24.56
N PRO A 513 4.07 22.13 -25.86
CA PRO A 513 3.99 23.50 -26.36
C PRO A 513 2.94 24.28 -25.58
N GLY A 514 3.35 25.39 -24.96
CA GLY A 514 2.49 26.24 -24.15
C GLY A 514 2.05 27.50 -24.89
N PRO A 515 1.26 28.35 -24.20
CA PRO A 515 0.92 29.67 -24.69
C PRO A 515 2.19 30.48 -24.97
N HIS A 516 2.16 31.37 -25.96
CA HIS A 516 3.26 32.30 -26.28
C HIS A 516 4.56 31.67 -26.80
N GLY A 517 4.53 30.43 -27.29
CA GLY A 517 5.68 29.80 -27.95
C GLY A 517 6.77 29.30 -26.99
N ILE A 518 6.50 29.29 -25.69
CA ILE A 518 7.31 28.62 -24.67
C ILE A 518 6.69 27.26 -24.32
N TYR A 519 7.49 26.30 -23.87
CA TYR A 519 6.95 25.04 -23.34
C TYR A 519 6.25 25.29 -21.99
N THR A 520 5.17 24.57 -21.74
CA THR A 520 4.54 24.47 -20.41
C THR A 520 4.60 23.03 -19.90
N ALA A 521 4.57 22.87 -18.58
CA ALA A 521 4.54 21.55 -17.97
C ALA A 521 3.10 21.02 -18.00
N GLU A 522 2.95 19.73 -18.26
CA GLU A 522 1.69 19.01 -18.16
C GLU A 522 1.88 17.80 -17.24
N VAL A 523 0.95 17.61 -16.30
CA VAL A 523 0.99 16.47 -15.38
C VAL A 523 0.16 15.33 -15.94
N LEU A 524 0.85 14.24 -16.28
CA LEU A 524 0.32 12.93 -16.61
C LEU A 524 -0.22 12.26 -15.33
N ARG A 525 -1.50 12.51 -15.06
CA ARG A 525 -2.14 12.21 -13.76
C ARG A 525 -2.08 10.73 -13.36
N HIS A 526 -2.25 9.82 -14.32
CA HIS A 526 -2.16 8.37 -14.12
C HIS A 526 -0.77 7.87 -13.71
N ASN A 527 0.29 8.68 -13.92
CA ASN A 527 1.64 8.36 -13.49
C ASN A 527 1.97 9.06 -12.16
N CYS A 528 1.16 10.05 -11.74
CA CYS A 528 1.48 10.90 -10.59
C CYS A 528 1.00 10.25 -9.29
N VAL A 529 1.93 9.90 -8.39
CA VAL A 529 1.58 9.38 -7.06
C VAL A 529 1.30 10.47 -6.01
N GLY A 530 1.19 11.73 -6.42
CA GLY A 530 0.88 12.85 -5.53
C GLY A 530 2.00 13.23 -4.53
N CYS A 531 3.26 12.85 -4.77
CA CYS A 531 4.34 13.08 -3.81
C CYS A 531 4.77 14.56 -3.63
N GLY A 532 4.32 15.47 -4.51
CA GLY A 532 4.62 16.90 -4.42
C GLY A 532 6.06 17.32 -4.76
N GLY A 533 6.95 16.40 -5.14
CA GLY A 533 8.36 16.73 -5.44
C GLY A 533 8.54 17.79 -6.54
N CYS A 534 7.68 17.80 -7.55
CA CYS A 534 7.69 18.81 -8.60
C CYS A 534 7.19 20.18 -8.13
N VAL A 535 6.32 20.25 -7.11
CA VAL A 535 5.84 21.49 -6.50
C VAL A 535 6.99 22.16 -5.76
N GLY A 536 7.69 21.42 -4.90
CA GLY A 536 8.85 21.94 -4.17
C GLY A 536 10.06 22.32 -5.05
N ARG A 537 10.13 21.80 -6.29
CA ARG A 537 11.21 22.12 -7.24
C ARG A 537 10.89 23.32 -8.13
N CYS A 538 9.63 23.76 -8.20
CA CYS A 538 9.22 24.83 -9.11
C CYS A 538 9.69 26.20 -8.60
N PRO A 539 10.60 26.90 -9.33
CA PRO A 539 11.18 28.15 -8.85
C PRO A 539 10.20 29.35 -8.93
N VAL A 540 9.08 29.18 -9.63
CA VAL A 540 8.07 30.22 -9.91
C VAL A 540 6.70 29.83 -9.37
N THR A 541 6.64 28.82 -8.50
CA THR A 541 5.41 28.33 -7.85
C THR A 541 4.24 28.12 -8.82
N ALA A 542 4.56 27.68 -10.05
CA ALA A 542 3.58 27.39 -11.09
C ALA A 542 2.88 26.03 -10.91
N LEU A 543 3.38 25.17 -10.02
CA LEU A 543 2.71 23.91 -9.68
C LEU A 543 2.08 24.03 -8.30
N ASP A 544 0.84 23.56 -8.18
CA ASP A 544 0.07 23.62 -6.95
C ASP A 544 -0.66 22.28 -6.70
N VAL A 545 -0.72 21.81 -5.44
CA VAL A 545 -1.44 20.60 -5.05
C VAL A 545 -2.67 21.01 -4.23
N PRO A 546 -3.88 20.48 -4.52
CA PRO A 546 -5.10 20.87 -3.81
C PRO A 546 -5.01 20.82 -2.27
N TYR A 547 -4.24 19.88 -1.70
CA TYR A 547 -4.05 19.73 -0.25
C TYR A 547 -2.98 20.63 0.38
N PHE A 548 -2.07 21.19 -0.42
CA PHE A 548 -0.90 21.93 0.06
C PHE A 548 -0.66 23.17 -0.79
N SER A 549 -1.72 23.96 -0.99
CA SER A 549 -1.59 25.15 -1.84
C SER A 549 -0.80 26.27 -1.18
N ASN A 550 -0.15 27.08 -2.01
CA ASN A 550 0.55 28.26 -1.52
C ASN A 550 -0.41 29.20 -0.79
N ARG A 551 -1.65 29.33 -1.28
CA ARG A 551 -2.71 30.07 -0.60
C ARG A 551 -3.02 29.51 0.79
N LEU A 552 -3.12 28.19 0.93
CA LEU A 552 -3.32 27.56 2.24
C LEU A 552 -2.16 27.87 3.18
N LEU A 553 -0.92 27.76 2.71
CA LEU A 553 0.27 28.08 3.51
C LEU A 553 0.28 29.56 3.93
N GLU A 554 -0.02 30.47 3.00
CA GLU A 554 -0.17 31.90 3.27
C GLU A 554 -1.24 32.16 4.33
N GLU A 555 -2.40 31.49 4.27
CA GLU A 555 -3.46 31.65 5.27
C GLU A 555 -3.13 31.03 6.63
N ILE A 556 -2.44 29.88 6.67
CA ILE A 556 -1.92 29.30 7.92
C ILE A 556 -0.94 30.27 8.59
N VAL A 557 -0.03 30.88 7.81
CA VAL A 557 0.98 31.82 8.31
C VAL A 557 0.38 33.20 8.63
N ALA A 558 -0.57 33.69 7.83
CA ALA A 558 -1.26 34.96 8.09
C ALA A 558 -2.23 34.86 9.27
N GLY A 559 -2.85 33.69 9.47
CA GLY A 559 -3.69 33.36 10.61
C GLY A 559 -2.97 33.37 11.97
N THR A 560 -1.64 33.46 11.98
CA THR A 560 -0.81 33.70 13.18
C THR A 560 -0.67 35.17 13.56
N TRP A 561 -1.24 36.12 12.81
CA TRP A 561 -1.12 37.57 13.08
C TRP A 561 -2.46 38.29 13.29
N ALA A 562 -3.59 37.58 13.26
CA ALA A 562 -4.93 38.18 13.31
C ALA A 562 -5.80 37.67 14.49
N GLU A 563 -5.19 37.44 15.64
CA GLU A 563 -5.90 37.45 16.93
C GLU A 563 -5.39 38.65 17.73
N GLU A 564 -5.84 39.85 17.36
CA GLU A 564 -6.01 41.05 18.21
C GLU A 564 -6.53 42.22 17.34
N ARG A 565 -7.79 42.11 16.90
CA ARG A 565 -8.72 43.25 16.78
C ARG A 565 -10.14 42.80 17.06
#